data_AF-A0AA51MUD0-F1
#
_entry.id   AF-A0AA51MUD0-F1
#
_cell.length_a   1.000
_cell.length_b   1.000
_cell.length_c   1.000
_cell.angle_alpha   90.00
_cell.angle_beta   90.00
_cell.angle_gamma   90.00
#
_symmetry.space_group_name_H-M   'P 1'
#
loop_
_entity.id
_entity.type
_entity.pdbx_description
1 polymer ?
#
loop_
_entity_poly.entity_id
_entity_poly.type
_entity_poly.pdbx_seq_one_letter_code
_entity_poly.pdbx_strand_id
1 'polypeptide(L)'
;MDNILIIIDLEGIIGVEDLWDNKRNEDLLYKEIATIINSIPNNMNIYLCYDHNDGIFPSNLTEKLSHGINIIKKIRNIDFSIDYKTAFLVGFHGKKSDHCRFPHTFRDEIQILSLGEKEVGEIEMVVNFLSYYKIPVSLISTEASVIDYLNYNCIYHDIDKGDMSSIYLNLENDVKKALNSEISLSKFDDSKVKIIYNNYVQRRVKELELDIKISFKDTIDFFRYLPNLHIPLNHIISKDLKNMFEELVRNRPESLELVKDENIRKLLDKDISSLTYLDLYEISQYFYKIKDDKSAKFELQPKE
;
A
#
# COMPACT_ATOMS: atom_id res chain seq x y z
N MET A 1 10.94 1.78 -31.34
CA MET A 1 9.68 2.27 -30.74
C MET A 1 9.95 2.31 -29.25
N ASP A 2 9.85 3.47 -28.62
CA ASP A 2 10.24 3.63 -27.21
C ASP A 2 9.20 2.94 -26.30
N ASN A 3 9.66 2.30 -25.23
CA ASN A 3 8.79 1.68 -24.23
C ASN A 3 8.77 2.53 -22.97
N ILE A 4 7.58 2.80 -22.43
CA ILE A 4 7.39 3.50 -21.16
C ILE A 4 6.76 2.54 -20.16
N LEU A 5 7.32 2.50 -18.96
CA LEU A 5 6.73 1.83 -17.82
C LEU A 5 5.96 2.84 -16.96
N ILE A 6 4.71 2.56 -16.62
CA ILE A 6 3.92 3.38 -15.70
C ILE A 6 3.56 2.48 -14.54
N ILE A 7 4.01 2.81 -13.34
CA ILE A 7 3.66 2.12 -12.11
C ILE A 7 2.70 3.00 -11.34
N ILE A 8 1.52 2.46 -11.05
CA ILE A 8 0.41 3.14 -10.42
C ILE A 8 0.19 2.55 -9.04
N ASP A 9 0.08 3.42 -8.05
CA ASP A 9 -0.48 3.12 -6.74
C ASP A 9 -1.77 3.95 -6.52
N LEU A 10 -2.63 3.60 -5.55
CA LEU A 10 -3.96 4.18 -5.40
C LEU A 10 -3.98 5.39 -4.44
N GLU A 11 -3.21 5.31 -3.38
CA GLU A 11 -3.24 6.20 -2.22
C GLU A 11 -2.95 7.66 -2.59
N GLY A 12 -2.05 7.87 -3.55
CA GLY A 12 -1.64 9.17 -4.08
C GLY A 12 -2.40 9.61 -5.33
N ILE A 13 -3.47 8.92 -5.75
CA ILE A 13 -4.27 9.36 -6.91
C ILE A 13 -4.98 10.69 -6.59
N ILE A 14 -5.08 11.56 -7.59
CA ILE A 14 -5.63 12.91 -7.48
C ILE A 14 -7.10 12.84 -7.01
N GLY A 15 -7.36 13.41 -5.82
CA GLY A 15 -8.70 13.54 -5.23
C GLY A 15 -9.23 12.32 -4.46
N VAL A 16 -8.41 11.28 -4.25
CA VAL A 16 -8.75 10.15 -3.37
C VAL A 16 -8.68 10.61 -1.91
N GLU A 17 -9.79 10.55 -1.19
CA GLU A 17 -9.88 10.99 0.21
C GLU A 17 -10.22 9.84 1.16
N ASP A 18 -10.77 8.75 0.63
CA ASP A 18 -11.18 7.56 1.37
C ASP A 18 -10.94 6.31 0.53
N LEU A 19 -10.04 5.42 0.96
CA LEU A 19 -9.75 4.16 0.27
C LEU A 19 -10.94 3.19 0.22
N TRP A 20 -11.97 3.40 1.06
CA TRP A 20 -13.16 2.56 1.10
C TRP A 20 -14.24 2.97 0.08
N ASP A 21 -14.15 4.15 -0.55
CA ASP A 21 -15.04 4.58 -1.63
C ASP A 21 -14.61 4.00 -2.99
N ASN A 22 -14.76 2.68 -3.12
CA ASN A 22 -14.30 1.91 -4.28
C ASN A 22 -14.75 2.49 -5.63
N LYS A 23 -15.99 2.97 -5.72
CA LYS A 23 -16.56 3.47 -6.98
C LYS A 23 -15.92 4.81 -7.37
N ARG A 24 -15.82 5.75 -6.43
CA ARG A 24 -15.17 7.04 -6.69
C ARG A 24 -13.70 6.84 -7.00
N ASN A 25 -13.02 5.97 -6.26
CA ASN A 25 -11.60 5.67 -6.45
C ASN A 25 -11.33 5.08 -7.84
N GLU A 26 -12.21 4.20 -8.34
CA GLU A 26 -12.13 3.71 -9.71
C GLU A 26 -12.24 4.84 -10.76
N ASP A 27 -13.21 5.75 -10.60
CA ASP A 27 -13.41 6.86 -11.53
C ASP A 27 -12.22 7.82 -11.55
N LEU A 28 -11.64 8.11 -10.37
CA LEU A 28 -10.44 8.96 -10.23
C LEU A 28 -9.20 8.28 -10.83
N LEU A 29 -8.99 7.01 -10.52
CA LEU A 29 -7.91 6.18 -11.06
C LEU A 29 -7.96 6.14 -12.60
N TYR A 30 -9.14 5.87 -13.16
CA TYR A 30 -9.34 5.89 -14.61
C TYR A 30 -9.02 7.25 -15.21
N LYS A 31 -9.51 8.33 -14.60
CA LYS A 31 -9.29 9.69 -15.11
C LYS A 31 -7.80 10.02 -15.16
N GLU A 32 -7.05 9.72 -14.10
CA GLU A 32 -5.61 9.99 -14.03
C GLU A 32 -4.81 9.16 -15.03
N ILE A 33 -5.07 7.85 -15.09
CA ILE A 33 -4.44 6.96 -16.07
C ILE A 33 -4.74 7.43 -17.50
N ALA A 34 -5.99 7.77 -17.81
CA ALA A 34 -6.39 8.27 -19.12
C ALA A 34 -5.69 9.60 -19.47
N THR A 35 -5.59 10.53 -18.52
CA THR A 35 -4.85 11.79 -18.71
C THR A 35 -3.39 11.56 -19.07
N ILE A 36 -2.72 10.62 -18.38
CA ILE A 36 -1.32 10.26 -18.65
C ILE A 36 -1.19 9.62 -20.03
N ILE A 37 -1.98 8.59 -20.33
CA ILE A 37 -1.92 7.85 -21.60
C ILE A 37 -2.20 8.77 -22.79
N ASN A 38 -3.22 9.63 -22.70
CA ASN A 38 -3.57 10.56 -23.78
C ASN A 38 -2.49 11.64 -24.00
N SER A 39 -1.60 11.85 -23.04
CA SER A 39 -0.46 12.76 -23.14
C SER A 39 0.79 12.10 -23.72
N ILE A 40 0.80 10.76 -23.85
CA ILE A 40 1.91 10.00 -24.44
C ILE A 40 1.71 9.92 -25.97
N PRO A 41 2.76 10.18 -26.77
CA PRO A 41 2.69 10.04 -28.23
C PRO A 41 2.32 8.61 -28.68
N ASN A 42 1.45 8.50 -29.69
CA ASN A 42 0.96 7.21 -30.23
C ASN A 42 2.06 6.26 -30.76
N ASN A 43 3.29 6.74 -30.93
CA ASN A 43 4.42 5.94 -31.39
C ASN A 43 5.23 5.32 -30.23
N MET A 44 4.71 5.31 -29.01
CA MET A 44 5.35 4.70 -27.84
C MET A 44 4.51 3.53 -27.33
N ASN A 45 5.19 2.48 -26.85
CA ASN A 45 4.53 1.35 -26.20
C ASN A 45 4.36 1.65 -24.72
N ILE A 46 3.15 1.46 -24.20
CA ILE A 46 2.83 1.71 -22.79
C ILE A 46 2.71 0.38 -22.06
N TYR A 47 3.42 0.27 -20.94
CA TYR A 47 3.34 -0.84 -20.00
C TYR A 47 2.83 -0.30 -18.68
N LEU A 48 1.60 -0.66 -18.33
CA LEU A 48 0.89 -0.11 -17.18
C LEU A 48 0.82 -1.17 -16.07
N CYS A 49 1.51 -0.91 -14.96
CA CYS A 49 1.56 -1.73 -13.78
C CYS A 49 0.71 -1.12 -12.66
N TYR A 50 -0.30 -1.84 -12.18
CA TYR A 50 -1.08 -1.41 -11.00
C TYR A 50 -0.55 -2.11 -9.76
N ASP A 51 0.28 -1.43 -8.98
CA ASP A 51 0.96 -2.06 -7.85
C ASP A 51 0.22 -1.97 -6.51
N HIS A 52 -1.03 -1.53 -6.50
CA HIS A 52 -1.85 -1.50 -5.29
C HIS A 52 -2.44 -2.88 -4.92
N ASN A 53 -2.51 -3.22 -3.63
CA ASN A 53 -3.13 -4.45 -3.09
C ASN A 53 -2.78 -5.78 -3.80
N ASP A 54 -3.70 -6.41 -4.53
CA ASP A 54 -3.51 -7.68 -5.24
C ASP A 54 -3.10 -7.50 -6.71
N GLY A 55 -3.04 -6.24 -7.17
CA GLY A 55 -2.59 -5.90 -8.51
C GLY A 55 -3.66 -6.14 -9.58
N ILE A 56 -4.92 -6.18 -9.16
CA ILE A 56 -6.08 -6.30 -10.04
C ILE A 56 -6.71 -4.92 -10.18
N PHE A 57 -6.74 -4.40 -11.42
CA PHE A 57 -7.48 -3.17 -11.70
C PHE A 57 -8.95 -3.32 -11.30
N PRO A 58 -9.57 -2.31 -10.66
CA PRO A 58 -10.99 -2.34 -10.39
C PRO A 58 -11.79 -2.41 -11.71
N SER A 59 -12.80 -3.28 -11.74
CA SER A 59 -13.80 -3.43 -12.80
C SER A 59 -13.25 -3.66 -14.24
N ASN A 60 -14.02 -3.25 -15.24
CA ASN A 60 -13.68 -3.25 -16.67
C ASN A 60 -12.75 -2.07 -17.04
N LEU A 61 -11.97 -1.51 -16.11
CA LEU A 61 -11.09 -0.36 -16.39
C LEU A 61 -10.13 -0.66 -17.55
N THR A 62 -9.64 -1.90 -17.67
CA THR A 62 -8.84 -2.36 -18.81
C THR A 62 -9.59 -2.33 -20.15
N GLU A 63 -10.92 -2.48 -20.16
CA GLU A 63 -11.75 -2.36 -21.36
C GLU A 63 -12.01 -0.89 -21.74
N LYS A 64 -12.02 0.01 -20.75
CA LYS A 64 -12.17 1.46 -20.94
C LYS A 64 -10.89 2.10 -21.48
N LEU A 65 -9.72 1.56 -21.15
CA LEU A 65 -8.43 2.03 -21.64
C LEU A 65 -8.25 1.71 -23.13
N SER A 66 -7.51 2.55 -23.86
CA SER A 66 -7.34 2.44 -25.31
C SER A 66 -6.68 1.11 -25.72
N HIS A 67 -7.01 0.65 -26.93
CA HIS A 67 -6.40 -0.55 -27.52
C HIS A 67 -4.89 -0.32 -27.71
N GLY A 68 -4.05 -1.17 -27.11
CA GLY A 68 -2.59 -1.13 -27.30
C GLY A 68 -1.74 -0.95 -26.04
N ILE A 69 -2.33 -0.96 -24.84
CA ILE A 69 -1.59 -0.89 -23.57
C ILE A 69 -1.32 -2.31 -23.04
N ASN A 70 -0.08 -2.54 -22.60
CA ASN A 70 0.32 -3.80 -21.96
C ASN A 70 0.07 -3.70 -20.45
N ILE A 71 -0.90 -4.47 -19.95
CA ILE A 71 -1.25 -4.48 -18.52
C ILE A 71 -0.34 -5.44 -17.76
N ILE A 72 0.27 -4.93 -16.69
CA ILE A 72 1.13 -5.67 -15.76
C ILE A 72 0.44 -5.68 -14.39
N LYS A 73 0.36 -6.85 -13.75
CA LYS A 73 -0.36 -6.99 -12.47
C LYS A 73 0.40 -6.38 -11.29
N LYS A 74 1.71 -6.57 -11.20
CA LYS A 74 2.53 -6.14 -10.06
C LYS A 74 3.94 -5.82 -10.52
N ILE A 75 4.70 -5.06 -9.72
CA ILE A 75 6.09 -4.71 -10.04
C ILE A 75 6.95 -5.96 -10.30
N ARG A 76 6.72 -7.05 -9.55
CA ARG A 76 7.42 -8.33 -9.75
C ARG A 76 7.16 -9.00 -11.11
N ASN A 77 6.09 -8.58 -11.81
CA ASN A 77 5.66 -9.13 -13.09
C ASN A 77 6.14 -8.28 -14.28
N ILE A 78 6.91 -7.21 -14.04
CA ILE A 78 7.54 -6.43 -15.10
C ILE A 78 8.57 -7.29 -15.84
N ASP A 79 8.52 -7.27 -17.17
CA ASP A 79 9.52 -7.93 -18.01
C ASP A 79 10.73 -7.01 -18.20
N PHE A 80 11.74 -7.20 -17.36
CA PHE A 80 13.00 -6.43 -17.41
C PHE A 80 13.90 -6.78 -18.61
N SER A 81 13.49 -7.68 -19.52
CA SER A 81 14.16 -7.85 -20.82
C SER A 81 13.78 -6.76 -21.83
N ILE A 82 12.72 -6.01 -21.56
CA ILE A 82 12.27 -4.88 -22.36
C ILE A 82 13.13 -3.66 -22.04
N ASP A 83 13.64 -3.01 -23.09
CA ASP A 83 14.38 -1.75 -22.97
C ASP A 83 13.39 -0.59 -22.75
N TYR A 84 13.15 -0.26 -21.48
CA TYR A 84 12.32 0.86 -21.08
C TYR A 84 13.11 2.16 -21.13
N LYS A 85 12.64 3.11 -21.93
CA LYS A 85 13.24 4.45 -22.01
C LYS A 85 13.15 5.18 -20.68
N THR A 86 12.01 5.04 -20.00
CA THR A 86 11.74 5.67 -18.71
C THR A 86 10.59 4.97 -17.98
N ALA A 87 10.49 5.24 -16.69
CA ALA A 87 9.37 4.90 -15.84
C ALA A 87 8.70 6.13 -15.22
N PHE A 88 7.39 6.04 -15.03
CA PHE A 88 6.59 6.96 -14.22
C PHE A 88 6.13 6.24 -12.96
N LEU A 89 6.28 6.90 -11.81
CA LEU A 89 5.66 6.48 -10.54
C LEU A 89 4.49 7.42 -10.30
N VAL A 90 3.28 6.89 -10.25
CA VAL A 90 2.06 7.71 -10.22
C VAL A 90 1.17 7.22 -9.10
N GLY A 91 0.60 8.17 -8.36
CA GLY A 91 -0.29 7.85 -7.25
C GLY A 91 0.42 7.24 -6.04
N PHE A 92 1.74 7.44 -5.89
CA PHE A 92 2.48 6.98 -4.72
C PHE A 92 2.28 7.94 -3.53
N HIS A 93 2.46 7.42 -2.32
CA HIS A 93 2.31 8.16 -1.07
C HIS A 93 3.60 8.18 -0.23
N GLY A 94 3.59 8.94 0.86
CA GLY A 94 4.71 9.03 1.80
C GLY A 94 4.85 7.78 2.67
N LYS A 95 6.05 7.59 3.22
CA LYS A 95 6.38 6.46 4.10
C LYS A 95 5.63 6.54 5.44
N LYS A 96 5.65 5.46 6.22
CA LYS A 96 4.90 5.36 7.50
C LYS A 96 5.16 6.51 8.47
N SER A 97 6.39 7.05 8.49
CA SER A 97 6.79 8.16 9.35
C SER A 97 6.31 9.54 8.88
N ASP A 98 5.81 9.65 7.64
CA ASP A 98 5.44 10.92 7.04
C ASP A 98 4.06 11.38 7.50
N HIS A 99 3.86 12.70 7.50
CA HIS A 99 2.59 13.33 7.80
C HIS A 99 1.87 13.67 6.48
N CYS A 100 1.43 12.63 5.77
CA CYS A 100 0.75 12.73 4.48
C CYS A 100 -0.55 11.91 4.48
N ARG A 101 -1.21 11.81 3.33
CA ARG A 101 -2.38 10.95 3.14
C ARG A 101 -1.95 9.48 3.08
N PHE A 102 -2.69 8.62 3.78
CA PHE A 102 -2.48 7.16 3.83
C PHE A 102 -1.02 6.69 4.05
N PRO A 103 -0.26 7.25 5.02
CA PRO A 103 1.16 6.95 5.16
C PRO A 103 1.35 5.49 5.59
N HIS A 104 2.09 4.74 4.79
CA HIS A 104 2.54 3.40 5.11
C HIS A 104 3.78 3.00 4.29
N THR A 105 4.28 1.78 4.45
CA THR A 105 5.46 1.31 3.70
C THR A 105 5.34 -0.18 3.42
N PHE A 106 4.82 -0.52 2.24
CA PHE A 106 4.41 -1.83 1.72
C PHE A 106 3.33 -2.55 2.54
N ARG A 107 3.38 -2.41 3.86
CA ARG A 107 2.50 -3.03 4.84
C ARG A 107 2.42 -2.14 6.07
N ASP A 108 1.24 -2.06 6.66
CA ASP A 108 1.02 -1.31 7.90
C ASP A 108 1.83 -1.82 9.10
N GLU A 109 2.23 -3.09 9.08
CA GLU A 109 3.03 -3.66 10.14
C GLU A 109 4.50 -3.21 10.13
N ILE A 110 4.98 -2.65 9.00
CA ILE A 110 6.32 -2.10 8.87
C ILE A 110 6.30 -0.68 9.45
N GLN A 111 7.00 -0.50 10.59
CA GLN A 111 7.14 0.79 11.22
C GLN A 111 8.21 1.64 10.52
N ILE A 112 9.36 1.04 10.22
CA ILE A 112 10.49 1.68 9.55
C ILE A 112 11.07 0.70 8.54
N LEU A 113 11.34 1.20 7.34
CA LEU A 113 12.16 0.53 6.34
C LEU A 113 13.42 1.38 6.12
N SER A 114 14.59 0.76 6.11
CA SER A 114 15.85 1.47 5.89
C SER A 114 16.65 0.83 4.77
N LEU A 115 17.28 1.68 3.95
CA LEU A 115 18.31 1.33 2.98
C LEU A 115 19.63 1.92 3.47
N GLY A 116 20.54 1.06 3.93
CA GLY A 116 21.73 1.48 4.66
C GLY A 116 21.34 2.13 6.00
N GLU A 117 21.68 3.40 6.16
CA GLU A 117 21.36 4.22 7.34
C GLU A 117 20.17 5.18 7.09
N LYS A 118 19.65 5.22 5.86
CA LYS A 118 18.55 6.11 5.49
C LYS A 118 17.21 5.39 5.63
N GLU A 119 16.26 6.02 6.29
CA GLU A 119 14.86 5.61 6.25
C GLU A 119 14.25 5.92 4.87
N VAL A 120 13.52 4.95 4.32
CA VAL A 120 13.00 4.97 2.95
C VAL A 120 11.56 4.47 2.89
N GLY A 121 10.78 4.98 1.95
CA GLY A 121 9.46 4.50 1.61
C GLY A 121 9.44 3.62 0.37
N GLU A 122 8.24 3.46 -0.19
CA GLU A 122 8.04 2.70 -1.43
C GLU A 122 8.66 3.40 -2.63
N ILE A 123 8.52 4.73 -2.73
CA ILE A 123 9.09 5.53 -3.83
C ILE A 123 10.59 5.29 -3.93
N GLU A 124 11.35 5.46 -2.86
CA GLU A 124 12.80 5.29 -2.91
C GLU A 124 13.21 3.84 -3.20
N MET A 125 12.47 2.88 -2.67
CA MET A 125 12.73 1.45 -2.91
C MET A 125 12.44 1.06 -4.36
N VAL A 126 11.35 1.55 -4.96
CA VAL A 126 11.01 1.31 -6.36
C VAL A 126 12.00 2.03 -7.29
N VAL A 127 12.37 3.28 -7.01
CA VAL A 127 13.41 3.99 -7.77
C VAL A 127 14.74 3.22 -7.73
N ASN A 128 15.15 2.73 -6.55
CA ASN A 128 16.38 1.94 -6.43
C ASN A 128 16.27 0.59 -7.17
N PHE A 129 15.12 -0.07 -7.09
CA PHE A 129 14.84 -1.31 -7.82
C PHE A 129 14.93 -1.13 -9.35
N LEU A 130 14.32 -0.07 -9.89
CA LEU A 130 14.40 0.26 -11.31
C LEU A 130 15.82 0.66 -11.75
N SER A 131 16.57 1.33 -10.87
CA SER A 131 17.97 1.69 -11.11
C SER A 131 18.87 0.47 -11.32
N TYR A 132 18.62 -0.64 -10.61
CA TYR A 132 19.32 -1.91 -10.83
C TYR A 132 19.13 -2.44 -12.27
N TYR A 133 17.93 -2.27 -12.83
CA TYR A 133 17.60 -2.64 -14.20
C TYR A 133 17.90 -1.54 -15.23
N LYS A 134 18.56 -0.46 -14.81
CA LYS A 134 18.93 0.69 -15.65
C LYS A 134 17.75 1.44 -16.26
N ILE A 135 16.59 1.43 -15.59
CA ILE A 135 15.40 2.17 -16.02
C ILE A 135 15.36 3.50 -15.25
N PRO A 136 15.49 4.65 -15.93
CA PRO A 136 15.37 5.95 -15.27
C PRO A 136 13.91 6.23 -14.89
N VAL A 137 13.69 6.94 -13.80
CA VAL A 137 12.36 7.43 -13.39
C VAL A 137 12.27 8.90 -13.74
N SER A 138 11.41 9.27 -14.70
CA SER A 138 11.31 10.67 -15.17
C SER A 138 10.11 11.44 -14.64
N LEU A 139 9.12 10.76 -14.07
CA LEU A 139 7.97 11.38 -13.42
C LEU A 139 7.67 10.67 -12.09
N ILE A 140 7.47 11.47 -11.04
CA ILE A 140 6.89 11.02 -9.77
C ILE A 140 5.69 11.90 -9.47
N SER A 141 4.49 11.32 -9.41
CA SER A 141 3.27 11.98 -8.98
C SER A 141 2.92 11.55 -7.55
N THR A 142 2.89 12.52 -6.65
CA THR A 142 2.69 12.33 -5.21
C THR A 142 2.33 13.68 -4.53
N GLU A 143 2.15 13.67 -3.22
CA GLU A 143 1.83 14.86 -2.40
C GLU A 143 3.02 15.82 -2.27
N ALA A 144 2.74 17.12 -2.12
CA ALA A 144 3.76 18.16 -1.93
C ALA A 144 4.73 17.85 -0.77
N SER A 145 4.18 17.38 0.35
CA SER A 145 4.96 17.05 1.56
C SER A 145 5.96 15.92 1.35
N VAL A 146 5.68 15.02 0.40
CA VAL A 146 6.56 13.93 -0.01
C VAL A 146 7.63 14.47 -0.96
N ILE A 147 7.23 15.30 -1.93
CA ILE A 147 8.15 15.94 -2.90
C ILE A 147 9.27 16.71 -2.18
N ASP A 148 8.95 17.41 -1.09
CA ASP A 148 9.89 18.29 -0.37
C ASP A 148 11.19 17.59 0.10
N TYR A 149 11.14 16.28 0.36
CA TYR A 149 12.32 15.51 0.79
C TYR A 149 12.88 14.59 -0.30
N LEU A 150 12.15 14.39 -1.41
CA LEU A 150 12.65 13.63 -2.54
C LEU A 150 13.67 14.46 -3.32
N ASN A 151 14.81 13.85 -3.66
CA ASN A 151 15.91 14.53 -4.35
C ASN A 151 16.40 13.74 -5.56
N TYR A 152 15.45 13.17 -6.30
CA TYR A 152 15.69 12.58 -7.61
C TYR A 152 15.65 13.64 -8.71
N ASN A 153 16.51 13.46 -9.71
CA ASN A 153 16.49 14.28 -10.92
C ASN A 153 15.33 13.82 -11.82
N CYS A 154 14.11 14.21 -11.51
CA CYS A 154 12.91 13.89 -12.28
C CYS A 154 11.90 15.05 -12.27
N ILE A 155 10.84 14.91 -13.05
CA ILE A 155 9.68 15.79 -12.93
C ILE A 155 8.83 15.32 -11.74
N TYR A 156 8.49 16.23 -10.84
CA TYR A 156 7.53 15.97 -9.77
C TYR A 156 6.19 16.58 -10.14
N HIS A 157 5.14 15.78 -10.06
CA HIS A 157 3.77 16.24 -10.16
C HIS A 157 3.14 16.27 -8.77
N ASP A 158 2.80 17.47 -8.31
CA ASP A 158 2.16 17.72 -7.03
C ASP A 158 0.64 17.58 -7.17
N ILE A 159 0.10 16.53 -6.56
CA ILE A 159 -1.32 16.18 -6.65
C ILE A 159 -2.25 17.12 -5.85
N ASP A 160 -1.69 18.01 -5.02
CA ASP A 160 -2.45 18.95 -4.18
C ASP A 160 -2.35 20.41 -4.68
N LYS A 161 -1.63 20.65 -5.78
CA LYS A 161 -1.33 22.00 -6.25
C LYS A 161 -2.43 22.61 -7.11
N GLY A 162 -3.43 23.17 -6.43
CA GLY A 162 -4.49 24.00 -7.03
C GLY A 162 -5.83 23.30 -7.04
N ASP A 163 -6.75 23.76 -7.89
CA ASP A 163 -8.02 23.07 -8.09
C ASP A 163 -7.83 21.82 -8.96
N MET A 164 -8.75 20.85 -8.86
CA MET A 164 -8.70 19.59 -9.60
C MET A 164 -8.44 19.77 -11.09
N SER A 165 -9.07 20.74 -11.76
CA SER A 165 -8.90 20.91 -13.21
C SER A 165 -7.48 21.35 -13.55
N SER A 166 -6.93 22.26 -12.74
CA SER A 166 -5.54 22.72 -12.86
C SER A 166 -4.54 21.60 -12.58
N ILE A 167 -4.79 20.72 -11.60
CA ILE A 167 -3.93 19.58 -11.29
C ILE A 167 -3.85 18.63 -12.50
N TYR A 168 -4.98 18.23 -13.09
CA TYR A 168 -4.98 17.37 -14.29
C TYR A 168 -4.30 18.03 -15.50
N LEU A 169 -4.51 19.33 -15.72
CA LEU A 169 -3.82 20.07 -16.80
C LEU A 169 -2.30 20.10 -16.58
N ASN A 170 -1.86 20.27 -15.33
CA ASN A 170 -0.45 20.23 -14.98
C ASN A 170 0.13 18.82 -15.20
N LEU A 171 -0.61 17.76 -14.84
CA LEU A 171 -0.21 16.38 -15.09
C LEU A 171 0.06 16.13 -16.58
N GLU A 172 -0.82 16.59 -17.48
CA GLU A 172 -0.60 16.46 -18.92
C GLU A 172 0.72 17.14 -19.36
N ASN A 173 0.99 18.33 -18.84
CA ASN A 173 2.20 19.08 -19.14
C ASN A 173 3.45 18.41 -18.56
N ASP A 174 3.34 17.86 -17.36
CA ASP A 174 4.44 17.21 -16.66
C ASP A 174 4.79 15.86 -17.30
N VAL A 175 3.81 15.10 -17.79
CA VAL A 175 4.03 13.92 -18.64
C VAL A 175 4.80 14.31 -19.91
N LYS A 176 4.34 15.35 -20.62
CA LYS A 176 5.02 15.82 -21.85
C LYS A 176 6.45 16.27 -21.55
N LYS A 177 6.70 16.96 -20.43
CA LYS A 177 8.08 17.32 -20.01
C LYS A 177 8.90 16.07 -19.69
N ALA A 178 8.37 15.15 -18.90
CA ALA A 178 9.05 13.93 -18.47
C ALA A 178 9.48 13.02 -19.63
N LEU A 179 8.76 13.06 -20.76
CA LEU A 179 9.11 12.33 -21.99
C LEU A 179 10.19 13.00 -22.85
N ASN A 180 10.32 14.33 -22.74
CA ASN A 180 11.22 15.14 -23.55
C ASN A 180 12.49 15.57 -22.80
N SER A 181 12.51 15.44 -21.47
CA SER A 181 13.67 15.75 -20.63
C SER A 181 14.72 14.64 -20.67
N GLU A 182 15.99 15.02 -20.70
CA GLU A 182 17.10 14.10 -20.43
C GLU A 182 17.20 13.83 -18.93
N ILE A 183 16.63 12.70 -18.49
CA ILE A 183 16.67 12.28 -17.10
C ILE A 183 17.84 11.35 -16.86
N SER A 184 18.64 11.67 -15.84
CA SER A 184 19.77 10.85 -15.43
C SER A 184 19.29 9.60 -14.70
N LEU A 185 19.88 8.46 -15.06
CA LEU A 185 19.69 7.22 -14.31
C LEU A 185 20.23 7.39 -12.89
N SER A 186 19.39 7.14 -11.88
CA SER A 186 19.82 7.07 -10.49
C SER A 186 20.83 5.93 -10.31
N LYS A 187 21.86 6.16 -9.49
CA LYS A 187 22.82 5.12 -9.15
C LYS A 187 22.13 4.09 -8.23
N PHE A 188 22.24 2.81 -8.58
CA PHE A 188 21.82 1.74 -7.68
C PHE A 188 22.61 1.78 -6.37
N ASP A 189 21.89 1.80 -5.25
CA ASP A 189 22.39 1.67 -3.90
C ASP A 189 22.27 0.20 -3.47
N ASP A 190 23.41 -0.46 -3.31
CA ASP A 190 23.51 -1.87 -2.92
C ASP A 190 23.58 -2.05 -1.39
N SER A 191 23.25 -1.01 -0.63
CA SER A 191 23.19 -1.06 0.83
C SER A 191 22.15 -2.07 1.32
N LYS A 192 22.40 -2.55 2.54
CA LYS A 192 21.52 -3.50 3.23
C LYS A 192 20.15 -2.89 3.46
N VAL A 193 19.09 -3.66 3.21
CA VAL A 193 17.72 -3.28 3.58
C VAL A 193 17.38 -3.86 4.95
N LYS A 194 16.72 -3.08 5.80
CA LYS A 194 16.26 -3.50 7.13
C LYS A 194 14.82 -3.08 7.37
N ILE A 195 14.06 -3.96 8.01
CA ILE A 195 12.71 -3.70 8.48
C ILE A 195 12.72 -3.62 10.00
N ILE A 196 12.03 -2.63 10.55
CA ILE A 196 11.60 -2.59 11.93
C ILE A 196 10.07 -2.69 11.91
N TYR A 197 9.54 -3.78 12.47
CA TYR A 197 8.10 -3.95 12.61
C TYR A 197 7.56 -3.15 13.79
N ASN A 198 6.26 -2.87 13.81
CA ASN A 198 5.60 -2.24 14.96
C ASN A 198 5.68 -3.13 16.24
N ASN A 199 5.41 -2.52 17.39
CA ASN A 199 5.52 -3.18 18.71
C ASN A 199 4.64 -4.43 18.82
N TYR A 200 3.46 -4.40 18.21
CA TYR A 200 2.53 -5.53 18.21
C TYR A 200 3.16 -6.75 17.53
N VAL A 201 3.66 -6.61 16.31
CA VAL A 201 4.31 -7.72 15.58
C VAL A 201 5.55 -8.19 16.32
N GLN A 202 6.40 -7.27 16.81
CA GLN A 202 7.60 -7.66 17.58
C GLN A 202 7.27 -8.51 18.82
N ARG A 203 6.18 -8.20 19.52
CA ARG A 203 5.71 -8.98 20.67
C ARG A 203 5.23 -10.36 20.23
N ARG A 204 4.35 -10.43 19.22
CA ARG A 204 3.75 -11.69 18.76
C ARG A 204 4.77 -12.63 18.13
N VAL A 205 5.77 -12.11 17.43
CA VAL A 205 6.91 -12.89 16.90
C VAL A 205 7.65 -13.61 18.02
N LYS A 206 7.89 -12.94 19.17
CA LYS A 206 8.54 -13.55 20.34
C LYS A 206 7.66 -14.61 21.00
N GLU A 207 6.38 -14.30 21.21
CA GLU A 207 5.41 -15.19 21.88
C GLU A 207 5.14 -16.47 21.06
N LEU A 208 5.16 -16.36 19.74
CA LEU A 208 4.90 -17.46 18.82
C LEU A 208 6.19 -18.13 18.30
N GLU A 209 7.36 -17.70 18.79
CA GLU A 209 8.67 -18.18 18.35
C GLU A 209 8.84 -18.18 16.82
N LEU A 210 8.35 -17.13 16.16
CA LEU A 210 8.40 -17.01 14.70
C LEU A 210 9.76 -16.48 14.25
N ASP A 211 10.29 -17.05 13.17
CA ASP A 211 11.39 -16.46 12.43
C ASP A 211 10.84 -15.54 11.35
N ILE A 212 11.06 -14.24 11.50
CA ILE A 212 10.66 -13.22 10.52
C ILE A 212 11.91 -12.52 9.99
N LYS A 213 12.08 -12.52 8.66
CA LYS A 213 13.22 -11.88 8.01
C LYS A 213 13.10 -10.36 8.13
N ILE A 214 13.98 -9.77 8.93
CA ILE A 214 14.08 -8.31 9.15
C ILE A 214 15.19 -7.65 8.34
N SER A 215 15.98 -8.41 7.60
CA SER A 215 17.14 -7.86 6.90
C SER A 215 17.44 -8.60 5.61
N PHE A 216 17.79 -7.82 4.59
CA PHE A 216 18.00 -8.27 3.22
C PHE A 216 19.33 -7.75 2.73
N LYS A 217 19.96 -8.49 1.82
CA LYS A 217 21.28 -8.11 1.29
C LYS A 217 21.24 -6.72 0.65
N ASP A 218 20.21 -6.47 -0.15
CA ASP A 218 20.01 -5.28 -0.96
C ASP A 218 18.51 -5.15 -1.32
N THR A 219 18.15 -4.12 -2.07
CA THR A 219 16.78 -3.91 -2.57
C THR A 219 16.28 -5.09 -3.44
N ILE A 220 17.15 -5.79 -4.16
CA ILE A 220 16.74 -6.92 -5.02
C ILE A 220 16.35 -8.13 -4.16
N ASP A 221 17.13 -8.45 -3.13
CA ASP A 221 16.77 -9.48 -2.15
C ASP A 221 15.47 -9.14 -1.40
N PHE A 222 15.25 -7.85 -1.09
CA PHE A 222 13.98 -7.40 -0.51
C PHE A 222 12.79 -7.64 -1.45
N PHE A 223 12.82 -7.17 -2.70
CA PHE A 223 11.70 -7.35 -3.64
C PHE A 223 11.44 -8.82 -3.98
N ARG A 224 12.47 -9.68 -4.00
CA ARG A 224 12.30 -11.14 -4.16
C ARG A 224 11.58 -11.77 -2.98
N TYR A 225 11.83 -11.29 -1.77
CA TYR A 225 11.21 -11.80 -0.56
C TYR A 225 9.86 -11.15 -0.24
N LEU A 226 9.60 -9.94 -0.73
CA LEU A 226 8.38 -9.17 -0.44
C LEU A 226 7.09 -10.01 -0.56
N PRO A 227 6.90 -10.86 -1.59
CA PRO A 227 5.74 -11.74 -1.67
C PRO A 227 5.60 -12.73 -0.51
N ASN A 228 6.64 -13.06 0.22
CA ASN A 228 6.62 -13.99 1.36
C ASN A 228 6.47 -13.27 2.70
N LEU A 229 6.57 -11.94 2.73
CA LEU A 229 6.47 -11.15 3.96
C LEU A 229 5.13 -11.35 4.67
N HIS A 230 4.06 -11.62 3.91
CA HIS A 230 2.72 -11.83 4.44
C HIS A 230 2.54 -13.13 5.22
N ILE A 231 3.37 -14.15 4.98
CA ILE A 231 3.18 -15.48 5.58
C ILE A 231 3.25 -15.43 7.11
N PRO A 232 4.35 -14.93 7.74
CA PRO A 232 4.42 -14.84 9.19
C PRO A 232 3.41 -13.82 9.76
N LEU A 233 3.13 -12.73 9.05
CA LEU A 233 2.20 -11.70 9.52
C LEU A 233 0.75 -12.22 9.54
N ASN A 234 0.32 -12.93 8.50
CA ASN A 234 -1.01 -13.56 8.45
C ASN A 234 -1.12 -14.69 9.48
N HIS A 235 -0.01 -15.37 9.81
CA HIS A 235 0.01 -16.35 10.90
C HIS A 235 -0.28 -15.70 12.27
N ILE A 236 0.32 -14.53 12.55
CA ILE A 236 0.04 -13.76 13.77
C ILE A 236 -1.44 -13.41 13.85
N ILE A 237 -2.01 -12.84 12.77
CA ILE A 237 -3.43 -12.48 12.70
C ILE A 237 -4.33 -13.70 12.93
N SER A 238 -4.02 -14.83 12.27
CA SER A 238 -4.78 -16.07 12.43
C SER A 238 -4.75 -16.60 13.87
N LYS A 239 -3.60 -16.52 14.55
CA LYS A 239 -3.47 -16.91 15.95
C LYS A 239 -4.26 -16.00 16.88
N ASP A 240 -4.29 -14.71 16.62
CA ASP A 240 -5.04 -13.76 17.43
C ASP A 240 -6.55 -14.00 17.30
N LEU A 241 -7.04 -14.21 16.08
CA LEU A 241 -8.44 -14.60 15.84
C LEU A 241 -8.80 -15.89 16.56
N LYS A 242 -7.91 -16.90 16.53
CA LYS A 242 -8.12 -18.16 17.25
C LYS A 242 -8.19 -17.93 18.77
N ASN A 243 -7.24 -17.18 19.32
CA ASN A 243 -7.20 -16.88 20.76
C ASN A 243 -8.46 -16.14 21.21
N MET A 244 -8.91 -15.14 20.45
CA MET A 244 -10.16 -14.43 20.72
C MET A 244 -11.37 -15.37 20.70
N PHE A 245 -11.43 -16.29 19.75
CA PHE A 245 -12.51 -17.27 19.70
C PHE A 245 -12.49 -18.21 20.91
N GLU A 246 -11.31 -18.70 21.31
CA GLU A 246 -11.15 -19.53 22.51
C GLU A 246 -11.54 -18.78 23.80
N GLU A 247 -11.23 -17.48 23.90
CA GLU A 247 -11.67 -16.63 25.01
C GLU A 247 -13.18 -16.40 25.02
N LEU A 248 -13.78 -16.13 23.86
CA LEU A 248 -15.22 -15.97 23.71
C LEU A 248 -15.96 -17.23 24.19
N VAL A 249 -15.50 -18.41 23.80
CA VAL A 249 -16.08 -19.69 24.25
C VAL A 249 -15.91 -19.87 25.76
N ARG A 250 -14.75 -19.53 26.32
CA ARG A 250 -14.45 -19.66 27.76
C ARG A 250 -15.24 -18.68 28.65
N ASN A 251 -15.53 -17.50 28.12
CA ASN A 251 -16.21 -16.43 28.84
C ASN A 251 -17.68 -16.28 28.45
N ARG A 252 -18.20 -17.17 27.60
CA ARG A 252 -19.61 -17.22 27.25
C ARG A 252 -20.46 -17.26 28.53
N PRO A 253 -21.47 -16.38 28.66
CA PRO A 253 -22.37 -16.40 29.80
C PRO A 253 -23.15 -17.72 29.84
N GLU A 254 -23.53 -18.16 31.04
CA GLU A 254 -24.26 -19.42 31.27
C GLU A 254 -25.58 -19.47 30.49
N SER A 255 -26.20 -18.31 30.28
CA SER A 255 -27.34 -18.13 29.38
C SER A 255 -27.15 -16.90 28.50
N LEU A 256 -27.43 -17.04 27.20
CA LEU A 256 -27.46 -15.92 26.26
C LEU A 256 -28.62 -14.94 26.55
N GLU A 257 -29.61 -15.34 27.34
CA GLU A 257 -30.67 -14.42 27.79
C GLU A 257 -30.12 -13.28 28.67
N LEU A 258 -28.96 -13.50 29.30
CA LEU A 258 -28.25 -12.48 30.10
C LEU A 258 -27.63 -11.37 29.23
N VAL A 259 -27.44 -11.61 27.93
CA VAL A 259 -26.99 -10.59 27.00
C VAL A 259 -28.16 -9.64 26.75
N LYS A 260 -28.16 -8.46 27.37
CA LYS A 260 -29.22 -7.45 27.22
C LYS A 260 -28.93 -6.40 26.15
N ASP A 261 -27.67 -6.30 25.72
CA ASP A 261 -27.26 -5.34 24.70
C ASP A 261 -27.71 -5.80 23.31
N GLU A 262 -28.56 -5.00 22.67
CA GLU A 262 -29.13 -5.32 21.35
C GLU A 262 -28.07 -5.36 20.24
N ASN A 263 -27.00 -4.56 20.35
CA ASN A 263 -25.93 -4.58 19.35
C ASN A 263 -25.14 -5.88 19.46
N ILE A 264 -24.79 -6.30 20.69
CA ILE A 264 -24.10 -7.57 20.91
C ILE A 264 -24.96 -8.75 20.48
N ARG A 265 -26.29 -8.72 20.69
CA ARG A 265 -27.20 -9.74 20.15
C ARG A 265 -27.14 -9.83 18.63
N LYS A 266 -27.22 -8.68 17.94
CA LYS A 266 -27.10 -8.64 16.47
C LYS A 266 -25.76 -9.20 15.98
N LEU A 267 -24.67 -8.95 16.72
CA LEU A 267 -23.37 -9.52 16.39
C LEU A 267 -23.36 -11.04 16.60
N LEU A 268 -23.95 -11.55 17.67
CA LEU A 268 -24.06 -12.99 17.94
C LEU A 268 -24.94 -13.73 16.91
N ASP A 269 -25.90 -13.04 16.30
CA ASP A 269 -26.76 -13.58 15.25
C ASP A 269 -26.12 -13.54 13.84
N LYS A 270 -24.96 -12.87 13.68
CA LYS A 270 -24.22 -12.89 12.40
C LYS A 270 -23.71 -14.30 12.10
N ASP A 271 -23.65 -14.63 10.82
CA ASP A 271 -22.95 -15.83 10.38
C ASP A 271 -21.46 -15.74 10.78
N ILE A 272 -20.90 -16.85 11.26
CA ILE A 272 -19.52 -16.89 11.76
C ILE A 272 -18.50 -16.49 10.70
N SER A 273 -18.78 -16.76 9.41
CA SER A 273 -17.90 -16.37 8.30
C SER A 273 -17.97 -14.88 7.97
N SER A 274 -18.93 -14.14 8.56
CA SER A 274 -19.12 -12.71 8.37
C SER A 274 -18.66 -11.87 9.57
N LEU A 275 -18.23 -12.51 10.66
CA LEU A 275 -17.71 -11.82 11.84
C LEU A 275 -16.31 -11.26 11.58
N THR A 276 -16.16 -9.97 11.81
CA THR A 276 -14.86 -9.27 11.77
C THR A 276 -14.14 -9.37 13.11
N TYR A 277 -12.85 -9.03 13.13
CA TYR A 277 -12.07 -8.91 14.37
C TYR A 277 -12.75 -7.95 15.38
N LEU A 278 -13.26 -6.81 14.91
CA LEU A 278 -13.95 -5.83 15.74
C LEU A 278 -15.24 -6.41 16.34
N ASP A 279 -16.02 -7.15 15.55
CA ASP A 279 -17.22 -7.83 16.04
C ASP A 279 -16.86 -8.80 17.18
N LEU A 280 -15.82 -9.63 16.98
CA LEU A 280 -15.35 -10.59 17.99
C LEU A 280 -14.83 -9.88 19.26
N TYR A 281 -14.17 -8.74 19.10
CA TYR A 281 -13.66 -7.93 20.21
C TYR A 281 -14.80 -7.36 21.05
N GLU A 282 -15.82 -6.78 20.42
CA GLU A 282 -16.99 -6.22 21.11
C GLU A 282 -17.75 -7.28 21.90
N ILE A 283 -18.00 -8.45 21.28
CA ILE A 283 -18.65 -9.58 21.97
C ILE A 283 -17.80 -10.01 23.18
N SER A 284 -16.47 -10.10 23.01
CA SER A 284 -15.56 -10.54 24.08
C SER A 284 -15.59 -9.60 25.26
N GLN A 285 -15.45 -8.28 25.03
CA GLN A 285 -15.52 -7.27 26.08
C GLN A 285 -16.85 -7.33 26.84
N TYR A 286 -17.95 -7.56 26.13
CA TYR A 286 -19.25 -7.68 26.74
C TYR A 286 -19.39 -8.92 27.62
N PHE A 287 -18.90 -10.08 27.15
CA PHE A 287 -18.90 -11.33 27.92
C PHE A 287 -18.07 -11.21 29.21
N TYR A 288 -16.89 -10.58 29.15
CA TYR A 288 -16.09 -10.29 30.34
C TYR A 288 -16.87 -9.43 31.35
N LYS A 289 -17.55 -8.38 30.88
CA LYS A 289 -18.33 -7.49 31.74
C LYS A 289 -19.46 -8.22 32.48
N ILE A 290 -20.12 -9.17 31.83
CA ILE A 290 -21.18 -9.98 32.47
C ILE A 290 -20.59 -10.92 33.52
N LYS A 291 -19.42 -11.50 33.25
CA LYS A 291 -18.85 -12.58 34.08
C LYS A 291 -18.19 -12.10 35.36
N ASP A 292 -17.54 -10.93 35.36
CA ASP A 292 -16.72 -10.46 36.49
C ASP A 292 -17.36 -9.34 37.34
N ASP A 293 -18.55 -8.83 36.98
CA ASP A 293 -19.24 -7.69 37.64
C ASP A 293 -18.31 -6.46 37.85
N LYS A 294 -17.23 -6.39 37.07
CA LYS A 294 -16.25 -5.30 36.98
C LYS A 294 -16.00 -4.97 35.53
N SER A 295 -15.78 -3.68 35.26
CA SER A 295 -15.26 -3.21 33.99
C SER A 295 -13.90 -3.86 33.70
N ALA A 296 -13.83 -4.74 32.70
CA ALA A 296 -12.55 -5.22 32.20
C ALA A 296 -11.76 -4.01 31.64
N LYS A 297 -10.51 -3.85 32.08
CA LYS A 297 -9.51 -3.10 31.32
C LYS A 297 -8.76 -4.11 30.46
N PHE A 298 -9.28 -4.35 29.26
CA PHE A 298 -8.35 -4.62 28.16
C PHE A 298 -7.80 -3.26 27.77
N GLU A 299 -6.52 -3.01 28.05
CA GLU A 299 -5.84 -1.89 27.40
C GLU A 299 -5.75 -2.25 25.91
N LEU A 300 -6.71 -1.73 25.13
CA LEU A 300 -6.41 -1.23 23.80
C LEU A 300 -5.20 -0.31 24.00
N GLN A 301 -4.01 -0.76 23.61
CA GLN A 301 -3.03 0.25 23.28
C GLN A 301 -3.57 1.00 22.05
N PRO A 302 -3.47 2.34 22.08
CA PRO A 302 -4.28 3.20 21.25
C PRO A 302 -3.97 2.99 19.78
N LYS A 303 -4.90 3.43 18.94
CA LYS A 303 -4.56 3.94 17.61
C LYS A 303 -3.35 4.86 17.74
N GLU A 304 -2.21 4.44 17.20
CA GLU A 304 -1.20 5.35 16.66
C GLU A 304 -1.41 5.40 15.14
#